data_AF-A0A2U3CCQ4-F1
#
_entry.id   AF-A0A2U3CCQ4-F1
#
_cell.length_a   1.000
_cell.length_b   1.000
_cell.length_c   1.000
_cell.angle_alpha   90.00
_cell.angle_beta   90.00
_cell.angle_gamma   90.00
#
_symmetry.space_group_name_H-M   'P 1'
#
loop_
_entity.id
_entity.type
_entity.pdbx_description
1 polymer ?
#
loop_
_entity_poly.entity_id
_entity_poly.type
_entity_poly.pdbx_seq_one_letter_code
_entity_poly.pdbx_strand_id
1 'polypeptide(L)'
;MSQREKEISGKIAELDKEKKILEGTRAYYEQNLSYAELEEITGISIREFKRFQSDNEFPYRVGSYNKQAIFDKIQNRINAIEAEIVKLRESVFGALDQLLFIPSWQTMIDSSFNGFYLNQPVQKIFQDTVILLPELAMTGFEETTGEPYFLITGLGMYWVKFELGAGSIVTDYREITGIVLPLDIYHRAQDEAEQVLKSENMRMTEYMTSIPFSLILAKSTTQMYLRGVISRNIFHPYKESFDQFMKLCKDPNSFNPDEGLKILSGGLTSDKSFYGNELLTEKPLGEYSRLIAGIKNTQPKLNKILENLQLETMSEALFEKLVKIKIEFSEIGRNYLIDWMPGHIS
;
A
#
# COMPACT_ATOMS: atom_id res chain seq x y z
N MET A 1 3.81 -21.08 -3.10
CA MET A 1 4.56 -20.64 -1.91
C MET A 1 6.04 -20.92 -2.09
N SER A 2 6.88 -19.89 -2.01
CA SER A 2 8.34 -20.00 -2.05
C SER A 2 8.89 -20.73 -0.82
N GLN A 3 10.12 -21.25 -0.88
CA GLN A 3 10.77 -21.91 0.26
C GLN A 3 10.93 -20.96 1.46
N ARG A 4 11.22 -19.69 1.18
CA ARG A 4 11.30 -18.61 2.18
C ARG A 4 9.96 -18.35 2.87
N GLU A 5 8.86 -18.34 2.12
CA GLU A 5 7.51 -18.18 2.70
C GLU A 5 7.14 -19.33 3.64
N LYS A 6 7.53 -20.57 3.29
CA LYS A 6 7.27 -21.74 4.14
C LYS A 6 8.05 -21.66 5.46
N GLU A 7 9.31 -21.25 5.40
CA GLU A 7 10.16 -21.09 6.58
C GLU A 7 9.63 -19.98 7.51
N ILE A 8 9.32 -18.81 6.94
CA ILE A 8 8.75 -17.69 7.69
C ILE A 8 7.39 -18.08 8.29
N SER A 9 6.52 -18.76 7.52
CA SER A 9 5.22 -19.21 8.02
C SER A 9 5.35 -20.21 9.18
N GLY A 10 6.35 -21.10 9.13
CA GLY A 10 6.67 -22.02 10.21
C GLY A 10 7.08 -21.27 11.49
N LYS A 11 7.99 -20.30 11.35
CA LYS A 11 8.45 -19.49 12.48
C LYS A 11 7.34 -18.62 13.08
N ILE A 12 6.46 -18.04 12.26
CA ILE A 12 5.29 -17.30 12.74
C ILE A 12 4.35 -18.24 13.51
N ALA A 13 4.11 -19.46 13.03
CA ALA A 13 3.26 -20.42 13.73
C ALA A 13 3.84 -20.85 15.09
N GLU A 14 5.16 -20.97 15.20
CA GLU A 14 5.84 -21.20 16.48
C GLU A 14 5.67 -20.03 17.45
N LEU A 15 5.86 -18.80 16.97
CA LEU A 15 5.68 -17.57 17.75
C LEU A 15 4.21 -17.37 18.20
N ASP A 16 3.24 -17.64 17.31
CA ASP A 16 1.81 -17.60 17.65
C ASP A 16 1.45 -18.64 18.72
N LYS A 17 2.07 -19.83 18.66
CA LYS A 17 1.89 -20.86 19.69
C LYS A 17 2.49 -20.41 21.02
N GLU A 18 3.69 -19.83 21.01
CA GLU A 18 4.32 -19.28 22.22
C GLU A 18 3.45 -18.19 22.86
N LYS A 19 2.93 -17.26 22.05
CA LYS A 19 2.00 -16.21 22.50
C LYS A 19 0.76 -16.80 23.16
N LYS A 20 0.12 -17.80 22.56
CA LYS A 20 -1.06 -18.47 23.16
C LYS A 20 -0.74 -19.12 24.51
N ILE A 21 0.44 -19.73 24.65
CA ILE A 21 0.89 -20.30 25.93
C ILE A 21 1.07 -19.19 26.97
N LEU A 22 1.64 -18.05 26.59
CA LEU A 22 1.81 -16.89 27.48
C LEU A 22 0.47 -16.30 27.93
N GLU A 23 -0.48 -16.12 27.01
CA GLU A 23 -1.85 -15.66 27.31
C GLU A 23 -2.58 -16.64 28.25
N GLY A 24 -2.49 -17.94 27.98
CA GLY A 24 -3.05 -18.97 28.86
C GLY A 24 -2.37 -18.99 30.24
N THR A 25 -1.05 -18.80 30.30
CA THR A 25 -0.29 -18.73 31.55
C THR A 25 -0.71 -17.51 32.38
N ARG A 26 -0.97 -16.38 31.73
CA ARG A 26 -1.53 -15.21 32.38
C ARG A 26 -2.93 -15.47 32.93
N ALA A 27 -3.83 -16.04 32.11
CA ALA A 27 -5.19 -16.39 32.52
C ALA A 27 -5.21 -17.36 33.71
N TYR A 28 -4.32 -18.36 33.71
CA TYR A 28 -4.12 -19.30 34.83
C TYR A 28 -3.86 -18.56 36.15
N TYR A 29 -2.96 -17.57 36.15
CA TYR A 29 -2.60 -16.80 37.33
C TYR A 29 -3.61 -15.71 37.71
N GLU A 30 -4.32 -15.14 36.74
CA GLU A 30 -5.35 -14.12 36.97
C GLU A 30 -6.62 -14.74 37.56
N GLN A 31 -7.08 -15.85 36.99
CA GLN A 31 -8.39 -16.45 37.24
C GLN A 31 -8.33 -17.72 38.09
N ASN A 32 -7.13 -18.19 38.48
CA ASN A 32 -6.90 -19.46 39.20
C ASN A 32 -7.52 -20.68 38.47
N LEU A 33 -7.47 -20.68 37.14
CA LEU A 33 -7.96 -21.79 36.33
C LEU A 33 -7.22 -23.09 36.67
N SER A 34 -7.85 -24.23 36.48
CA SER A 34 -7.18 -25.53 36.46
C SER A 34 -6.48 -25.75 35.12
N TYR A 35 -5.52 -26.68 35.09
CA TYR A 35 -4.83 -27.06 33.86
C TYR A 35 -5.79 -27.68 32.81
N ALA A 36 -6.88 -28.31 33.25
CA ALA A 36 -7.88 -28.88 32.34
C ALA A 36 -8.69 -27.78 31.64
N GLU A 37 -9.09 -26.73 32.37
CA GLU A 37 -9.80 -25.57 31.81
C GLU A 37 -8.91 -24.79 30.81
N LEU A 38 -7.61 -24.69 31.08
CA LEU A 38 -6.67 -24.08 30.12
C LEU A 38 -6.53 -24.88 28.83
N GLU A 39 -6.46 -26.20 28.93
CA GLU A 39 -6.37 -27.08 27.75
C GLU A 39 -7.63 -26.95 26.88
N GLU A 40 -8.80 -26.81 27.50
CA GLU A 40 -10.07 -26.57 26.79
C GLU A 40 -10.11 -25.19 26.09
N ILE A 41 -9.64 -24.13 26.77
CA ILE A 41 -9.67 -22.76 26.23
C ILE A 41 -8.62 -22.54 25.14
N THR A 42 -7.42 -23.09 25.34
CA THR A 42 -6.26 -22.78 24.49
C THR A 42 -5.97 -23.86 23.44
N GLY A 43 -6.48 -25.08 23.65
CA GLY A 43 -6.16 -26.26 22.85
C GLY A 43 -4.73 -26.77 23.03
N ILE A 44 -3.99 -26.27 24.02
CA ILE A 44 -2.59 -26.64 24.28
C ILE A 44 -2.53 -27.65 25.43
N SER A 45 -1.74 -28.71 25.24
CA SER A 45 -1.66 -29.78 26.22
C SER A 45 -1.04 -29.34 27.55
N ILE A 46 -1.49 -29.93 28.65
CA ILE A 46 -0.96 -29.67 30.00
C ILE A 46 0.56 -29.88 30.05
N ARG A 47 1.06 -30.89 29.33
CA ARG A 47 2.49 -31.21 29.27
C ARG A 47 3.30 -30.07 28.65
N GLU A 48 2.78 -29.44 27.61
CA GLU A 48 3.41 -28.30 26.94
C GLU A 48 3.40 -27.05 27.82
N PHE A 49 2.29 -26.75 28.51
CA PHE A 49 2.22 -25.65 29.47
C PHE A 49 3.26 -25.79 30.59
N LYS A 50 3.36 -26.98 31.21
CA LYS A 50 4.31 -27.22 32.30
C LYS A 50 5.76 -27.15 31.81
N ARG A 51 6.03 -27.68 30.62
CA ARG A 51 7.35 -27.57 29.99
C ARG A 51 7.70 -26.10 29.74
N PHE A 52 6.80 -25.34 29.14
CA PHE A 52 7.02 -23.92 28.88
C PHE A 52 7.28 -23.11 30.17
N GLN A 53 6.49 -23.37 31.23
CA GLN A 53 6.69 -22.74 32.53
C GLN A 53 8.07 -23.05 33.10
N SER A 54 8.50 -24.31 33.02
CA SER A 54 9.83 -24.74 33.45
C SER A 54 10.94 -24.09 32.62
N ASP A 55 10.83 -24.12 31.29
CA ASP A 55 11.86 -23.63 30.36
C ASP A 55 12.03 -22.10 30.43
N ASN A 56 10.99 -21.36 30.84
CA ASN A 56 10.99 -19.89 30.93
C ASN A 56 10.97 -19.34 32.37
N GLU A 57 11.21 -20.22 33.36
CA GLU A 57 11.29 -19.89 34.79
C GLU A 57 10.01 -19.23 35.33
N PHE A 58 8.84 -19.62 34.82
CA PHE A 58 7.56 -19.22 35.39
C PHE A 58 7.16 -20.18 36.52
N PRO A 59 6.77 -19.67 37.70
CA PRO A 59 6.43 -20.53 38.82
C PRO A 59 5.09 -21.24 38.60
N TYR A 60 4.98 -22.49 39.04
CA TYR A 60 3.71 -23.25 38.94
C TYR A 60 2.57 -22.63 39.76
N ARG A 61 2.88 -21.80 40.75
CA ARG A 61 1.91 -21.02 41.54
C ARG A 61 2.49 -19.63 41.83
N VAL A 62 1.66 -18.60 41.69
CA VAL A 62 2.06 -17.21 41.94
C VAL A 62 1.61 -16.79 43.34
N GLY A 63 2.57 -16.45 44.20
CA GLY A 63 2.28 -15.76 45.46
C GLY A 63 1.93 -14.29 45.23
N SER A 64 1.18 -13.68 46.16
CA SER A 64 0.69 -12.29 46.04
C SER A 64 1.79 -11.25 45.82
N TYR A 65 3.00 -11.45 46.36
CA TYR A 65 4.08 -10.46 46.34
C TYR A 65 4.86 -10.34 45.01
N ASN A 66 4.66 -11.25 44.04
CA ASN A 66 5.41 -11.23 42.77
C ASN A 66 4.52 -11.29 41.51
N LYS A 67 3.21 -11.08 41.68
CA LYS A 67 2.24 -11.24 40.59
C LYS A 67 2.44 -10.20 39.47
N GLN A 68 2.69 -8.94 39.84
CA GLN A 68 2.85 -7.88 38.84
C GLN A 68 4.10 -8.07 37.99
N ALA A 69 5.26 -8.39 38.59
CA ALA A 69 6.49 -8.59 37.83
C ALA A 69 6.39 -9.77 36.84
N ILE A 70 5.66 -10.82 37.20
CA ILE A 70 5.37 -11.95 36.31
C ILE A 70 4.46 -11.51 35.15
N PHE A 71 3.45 -10.69 35.42
CA PHE A 71 2.56 -10.16 34.38
C PHE A 71 3.28 -9.23 33.43
N ASP A 72 4.15 -8.36 33.95
CA ASP A 72 4.98 -7.48 33.13
C ASP A 72 5.94 -8.31 32.26
N LYS A 73 6.56 -9.37 32.82
CA LYS A 73 7.40 -10.30 32.04
C LYS A 73 6.61 -10.98 30.92
N ILE A 74 5.40 -11.46 31.20
CA ILE A 74 4.53 -12.08 30.19
C ILE A 74 4.16 -11.06 29.10
N GLN A 75 3.68 -9.87 29.49
CA GLN A 75 3.25 -8.85 28.55
C GLN A 75 4.40 -8.35 27.67
N ASN A 76 5.58 -8.12 28.25
CA ASN A 76 6.77 -7.72 27.49
C ASN A 76 7.17 -8.78 26.47
N ARG A 77 7.07 -10.07 26.81
CA ARG A 77 7.36 -11.14 25.85
C ARG A 77 6.29 -11.23 24.76
N ILE A 78 5.01 -11.06 25.09
CA ILE A 78 3.93 -10.98 24.08
C ILE A 78 4.20 -9.84 23.10
N ASN A 79 4.50 -8.64 23.60
CA ASN A 79 4.81 -7.49 22.74
C ASN A 79 6.06 -7.74 21.86
N ALA A 80 7.09 -8.40 22.41
CA ALA A 80 8.28 -8.77 21.65
C ALA A 80 7.95 -9.79 20.54
N ILE A 81 7.14 -10.81 20.84
CA ILE A 81 6.67 -11.79 19.86
C ILE A 81 5.89 -11.09 18.74
N GLU A 82 4.99 -10.17 19.09
CA GLU A 82 4.22 -9.41 18.09
C GLU A 82 5.15 -8.59 17.17
N ALA A 83 6.15 -7.92 17.73
CA ALA A 83 7.14 -7.19 16.95
C ALA A 83 8.00 -8.12 16.06
N GLU A 84 8.36 -9.31 16.56
CA GLU A 84 9.08 -10.33 15.76
C GLU A 84 8.23 -10.84 14.60
N ILE A 85 6.94 -11.12 14.82
CA ILE A 85 6.00 -11.54 13.77
C ILE A 85 5.85 -10.46 12.71
N VAL A 86 5.74 -9.18 13.11
CA VAL A 86 5.67 -8.06 12.16
C VAL A 86 6.93 -8.02 11.29
N LYS A 87 8.13 -8.06 11.89
CA LYS A 87 9.39 -8.09 11.13
C LYS A 87 9.50 -9.29 10.19
N LEU A 88 9.05 -10.46 10.62
CA LEU A 88 9.03 -11.66 9.78
C LEU A 88 8.10 -11.48 8.59
N ARG A 89 6.92 -10.87 8.79
CA ARG A 89 5.98 -10.56 7.70
C ARG A 89 6.53 -9.51 6.75
N GLU A 90 7.14 -8.45 7.24
CA GLU A 90 7.83 -7.44 6.41
C GLU A 90 8.94 -8.10 5.57
N SER A 91 9.66 -9.05 6.16
CA SER A 91 10.70 -9.79 5.44
C SER A 91 10.17 -10.68 4.30
N VAL A 92 8.86 -10.97 4.25
CA VAL A 92 8.24 -11.69 3.11
C VAL A 92 8.17 -10.79 1.88
N PHE A 93 7.88 -9.50 2.08
CA PHE A 93 7.57 -8.58 1.00
C PHE A 93 8.75 -7.78 0.47
N GLY A 94 9.92 -7.82 1.12
CA GLY A 94 11.14 -7.24 0.55
C GLY A 94 11.06 -5.72 0.39
N ALA A 95 11.03 -5.24 -0.86
CA ALA A 95 10.84 -3.83 -1.24
C ALA A 95 9.35 -3.41 -1.29
N LEU A 96 8.42 -4.37 -1.27
CA LEU A 96 6.98 -4.11 -1.30
C LEU A 96 6.42 -3.77 0.09
N ASP A 97 6.46 -2.50 0.48
CA ASP A 97 6.01 -2.08 1.82
C ASP A 97 4.48 -1.90 1.89
N GLN A 98 3.94 -1.06 1.01
CA GLN A 98 2.53 -0.66 1.02
C GLN A 98 1.95 -0.49 -0.39
N LEU A 99 0.62 -0.47 -0.46
CA LEU A 99 -0.15 -0.04 -1.61
C LEU A 99 -0.76 1.32 -1.29
N LEU A 100 -0.47 2.32 -2.12
CA LEU A 100 -1.14 3.61 -2.10
C LEU A 100 -2.29 3.61 -3.11
N PHE A 101 -3.46 4.03 -2.64
CA PHE A 101 -4.68 4.11 -3.42
C PHE A 101 -5.30 5.50 -3.28
N ILE A 102 -5.54 6.18 -4.40
CA ILE A 102 -6.23 7.46 -4.47
C ILE A 102 -7.50 7.22 -5.32
N PRO A 103 -8.71 7.24 -4.71
CA PRO A 103 -9.95 6.93 -5.40
C PRO A 103 -10.27 7.89 -6.55
N SER A 104 -9.99 9.19 -6.36
CA SER A 104 -10.24 10.27 -7.32
C SER A 104 -9.09 11.27 -7.30
N TRP A 105 -8.34 11.32 -8.40
CA TRP A 105 -7.23 12.24 -8.57
C TRP A 105 -7.71 13.69 -8.62
N GLN A 106 -8.78 13.96 -9.39
CA GLN A 106 -9.43 15.26 -9.50
C GLN A 106 -9.85 15.78 -8.13
N THR A 107 -10.45 14.95 -7.29
CA THR A 107 -10.84 15.34 -5.93
C THR A 107 -9.62 15.62 -5.05
N MET A 108 -8.58 14.77 -5.12
CA MET A 108 -7.35 14.96 -4.35
C MET A 108 -6.69 16.31 -4.62
N ILE A 109 -6.67 16.75 -5.88
CA ILE A 109 -5.99 17.99 -6.29
C ILE A 109 -6.96 19.16 -6.49
N ASP A 110 -8.24 19.01 -6.13
CA ASP A 110 -9.30 20.02 -6.29
C ASP A 110 -9.48 20.51 -7.75
N SER A 111 -9.54 19.58 -8.71
CA SER A 111 -9.69 19.85 -10.15
C SER A 111 -11.10 19.52 -10.63
N SER A 112 -11.67 20.42 -11.43
CA SER A 112 -12.91 20.18 -12.18
C SER A 112 -12.67 19.93 -13.68
N PHE A 113 -11.41 19.78 -14.09
CA PHE A 113 -11.03 19.70 -15.50
C PHE A 113 -11.19 18.29 -16.07
N ASN A 114 -12.17 18.08 -16.94
CA ASN A 114 -12.43 16.78 -17.58
C ASN A 114 -11.49 16.46 -18.76
N GLY A 115 -10.95 17.48 -19.42
CA GLY A 115 -10.02 17.31 -20.52
C GLY A 115 -10.63 16.88 -21.85
N PHE A 116 -9.76 16.38 -22.71
CA PHE A 116 -10.07 15.94 -24.06
C PHE A 116 -9.51 14.54 -24.24
N TYR A 117 -10.16 13.76 -25.10
CA TYR A 117 -9.70 12.44 -25.49
C TYR A 117 -9.91 12.26 -26.99
N LEU A 118 -8.85 11.95 -27.73
CA LEU A 118 -8.86 11.85 -29.20
C LEU A 118 -9.49 13.07 -29.90
N ASN A 119 -9.13 14.28 -29.47
CA ASN A 119 -9.70 15.56 -29.91
C ASN A 119 -11.20 15.77 -29.60
N GLN A 120 -11.82 14.95 -28.76
CA GLN A 120 -13.20 15.13 -28.30
C GLN A 120 -13.23 15.61 -26.84
N PRO A 121 -14.08 16.60 -26.49
CA PRO A 121 -14.22 17.03 -25.11
C PRO A 121 -14.83 15.92 -24.26
N VAL A 122 -14.25 15.66 -23.10
CA VAL A 122 -14.79 14.73 -22.13
C VAL A 122 -15.94 15.39 -21.40
N GLN A 123 -17.14 14.82 -21.49
CA GLN A 123 -18.35 15.36 -20.86
C GLN A 123 -18.34 15.14 -19.36
N LYS A 124 -17.98 13.93 -18.94
CA LYS A 124 -18.01 13.52 -17.53
C LYS A 124 -16.95 12.47 -17.25
N ILE A 125 -16.27 12.62 -16.13
CA ILE A 125 -15.44 11.57 -15.53
C ILE A 125 -16.25 10.89 -14.45
N PHE A 126 -16.33 9.56 -14.51
CA PHE A 126 -17.00 8.74 -13.50
C PHE A 126 -16.03 8.29 -12.41
N GLN A 127 -14.79 7.97 -12.80
CA GLN A 127 -13.74 7.50 -11.91
C GLN A 127 -12.38 7.88 -12.51
N ASP A 128 -11.44 8.32 -11.68
CA ASP A 128 -10.07 8.68 -12.06
C ASP A 128 -9.09 8.29 -10.94
N THR A 129 -8.83 7.00 -10.86
CA THR A 129 -8.15 6.36 -9.75
C THR A 129 -6.64 6.29 -9.98
N VAL A 130 -5.86 6.53 -8.93
CA VAL A 130 -4.41 6.23 -8.91
C VAL A 130 -4.13 5.06 -7.98
N ILE A 131 -3.40 4.08 -8.50
CA ILE A 131 -2.84 2.96 -7.72
C ILE A 131 -1.33 3.05 -7.82
N LEU A 132 -0.60 3.00 -6.71
CA LEU A 132 0.85 3.12 -6.67
C LEU A 132 1.45 2.16 -5.63
N LEU A 133 2.55 1.50 -6.00
CA LEU A 133 3.44 0.77 -5.11
C LEU A 133 4.66 1.67 -4.82
N PRO A 134 4.61 2.49 -3.75
CA PRO A 134 5.67 3.45 -3.46
C PRO A 134 6.99 2.76 -3.09
N GLU A 135 8.10 3.35 -3.54
CA GLU A 135 9.48 2.97 -3.20
C GLU A 135 10.17 4.07 -2.38
N LEU A 136 10.05 5.32 -2.84
CA LEU A 136 10.75 6.45 -2.24
C LEU A 136 9.80 7.65 -2.17
N ALA A 137 9.75 8.27 -1.00
CA ALA A 137 9.05 9.53 -0.76
C ALA A 137 10.06 10.62 -0.39
N MET A 138 9.93 11.80 -0.98
CA MET A 138 10.81 12.95 -0.76
C MET A 138 9.99 14.21 -0.47
N THR A 139 10.37 14.96 0.56
CA THR A 139 9.77 16.23 0.96
C THR A 139 10.72 17.40 0.70
N GLY A 140 10.17 18.59 0.44
CA GLY A 140 10.85 19.85 0.78
C GLY A 140 11.77 20.41 -0.30
N PHE A 141 11.36 20.29 -1.57
CA PHE A 141 12.01 21.05 -2.63
C PHE A 141 11.21 22.32 -2.91
N GLU A 142 11.84 23.46 -2.68
CA GLU A 142 11.36 24.75 -3.15
C GLU A 142 11.68 24.85 -4.64
N GLU A 143 10.64 24.89 -5.47
CA GLU A 143 10.81 25.26 -6.87
C GLU A 143 11.27 26.72 -7.00
N THR A 144 11.55 27.11 -8.25
CA THR A 144 11.63 28.51 -8.69
C THR A 144 10.35 29.32 -8.35
N THR A 145 9.26 28.66 -7.93
CA THR A 145 7.98 29.22 -7.47
C THR A 145 7.97 29.56 -5.97
N GLY A 146 8.89 29.00 -5.17
CA GLY A 146 8.98 29.20 -3.72
C GLY A 146 8.05 28.34 -2.86
N GLU A 147 7.29 27.42 -3.46
CA GLU A 147 6.40 26.50 -2.71
C GLU A 147 7.03 25.10 -2.57
N PRO A 148 6.91 24.45 -1.40
CA PRO A 148 7.45 23.12 -1.18
C PRO A 148 6.55 22.06 -1.82
N TYR A 149 7.19 21.04 -2.38
CA TYR A 149 6.51 19.89 -2.98
C TYR A 149 6.87 18.57 -2.31
N PHE A 150 6.03 17.58 -2.59
CA PHE A 150 6.16 16.19 -2.19
C PHE A 150 6.18 15.29 -3.41
N LEU A 151 7.21 14.44 -3.53
CA LEU A 151 7.35 13.45 -4.59
C LEU A 151 7.25 12.06 -3.98
N ILE A 152 6.39 11.21 -4.57
CA ILE A 152 6.39 9.77 -4.32
C ILE A 152 6.74 9.08 -5.62
N THR A 153 7.83 8.32 -5.62
CA THR A 153 8.18 7.43 -6.75
C THR A 153 7.75 6.01 -6.43
N GLY A 154 7.40 5.25 -7.46
CA GLY A 154 6.86 3.90 -7.30
C GLY A 154 6.24 3.38 -8.58
N LEU A 155 5.87 2.10 -8.61
CA LEU A 155 5.16 1.51 -9.75
C LEU A 155 3.67 1.76 -9.65
N GLY A 156 3.08 2.46 -10.62
CA GLY A 156 1.69 2.85 -10.52
C GLY A 156 0.94 2.96 -11.83
N MET A 157 -0.33 3.27 -11.70
CA MET A 157 -1.24 3.50 -12.81
C MET A 157 -2.21 4.63 -12.46
N TYR A 158 -2.40 5.54 -13.40
CA TYR A 158 -3.58 6.40 -13.46
C TYR A 158 -4.61 5.72 -14.36
N TRP A 159 -5.81 5.45 -13.84
CA TRP A 159 -6.89 4.81 -14.58
C TRP A 159 -8.12 5.71 -14.56
N VAL A 160 -8.79 5.82 -15.70
CA VAL A 160 -9.94 6.71 -15.84
C VAL A 160 -11.08 6.05 -16.61
N LYS A 161 -12.31 6.33 -16.16
CA LYS A 161 -13.56 5.95 -16.80
C LYS A 161 -14.40 7.20 -17.01
N PHE A 162 -14.77 7.48 -18.26
CA PHE A 162 -15.33 8.76 -18.66
C PHE A 162 -16.30 8.64 -19.84
N GLU A 163 -16.99 9.74 -20.14
CA GLU A 163 -17.98 9.86 -21.21
C GLU A 163 -17.56 10.93 -22.22
N LEU A 164 -17.58 10.58 -23.51
CA LEU A 164 -17.34 11.52 -24.63
C LEU A 164 -18.64 12.15 -25.16
N GLY A 165 -19.75 11.42 -25.03
CA GLY A 165 -21.07 11.78 -25.51
C GLY A 165 -22.10 10.84 -24.88
N ALA A 166 -23.38 11.21 -24.87
CA ALA A 166 -24.44 10.49 -24.17
C ALA A 166 -24.39 8.97 -24.42
N GLY A 167 -24.08 8.21 -23.37
CA GLY A 167 -24.01 6.74 -23.38
C GLY A 167 -22.69 6.14 -23.88
N SER A 168 -21.73 6.96 -24.34
CA SER A 168 -20.42 6.52 -24.82
C SER A 168 -19.39 6.51 -23.70
N ILE A 169 -19.41 5.45 -22.90
CA ILE A 169 -18.46 5.24 -21.80
C ILE A 169 -17.16 4.65 -22.35
N VAL A 170 -16.04 5.26 -21.98
CA VAL A 170 -14.68 4.85 -22.33
C VAL A 170 -13.87 4.64 -21.06
N THR A 171 -12.96 3.68 -21.08
CA THR A 171 -11.94 3.48 -20.04
C THR A 171 -10.56 3.58 -20.67
N ASP A 172 -9.63 4.30 -20.05
CA ASP A 172 -8.23 4.36 -20.47
C ASP A 172 -7.31 4.37 -19.23
N TYR A 173 -6.02 4.14 -19.42
CA TYR A 173 -5.04 4.22 -18.36
C TYR A 173 -3.67 4.71 -18.85
N ARG A 174 -2.85 5.16 -17.90
CA ARG A 174 -1.44 5.49 -18.11
C ARG A 174 -0.60 4.89 -17.00
N GLU A 175 0.54 4.34 -17.39
CA GLU A 175 1.60 3.95 -16.47
C GLU A 175 2.18 5.20 -15.81
N ILE A 176 2.45 5.11 -14.50
CA ILE A 176 3.17 6.14 -13.77
C ILE A 176 4.28 5.51 -12.95
N THR A 177 5.43 6.19 -12.89
CA THR A 177 6.56 5.86 -12.02
C THR A 177 6.62 6.78 -10.79
N GLY A 178 5.63 7.65 -10.63
CA GLY A 178 5.49 8.49 -9.44
C GLY A 178 4.37 9.53 -9.53
N ILE A 179 4.14 10.19 -8.40
CA ILE A 179 3.25 11.34 -8.25
C ILE A 179 3.99 12.51 -7.61
N VAL A 180 3.71 13.72 -8.06
CA VAL A 180 4.20 14.95 -7.45
C VAL A 180 3.04 15.84 -7.05
N LEU A 181 3.08 16.34 -5.82
CA LEU A 181 2.01 17.14 -5.23
C LEU A 181 2.61 18.35 -4.51
N PRO A 182 1.96 19.51 -4.56
CA PRO A 182 2.16 20.56 -3.57
C PRO A 182 2.06 19.99 -2.15
N LEU A 183 2.95 20.41 -1.25
CA LEU A 183 3.05 19.83 0.09
C LEU A 183 1.78 20.08 0.93
N ASP A 184 1.10 21.21 0.70
CA ASP A 184 -0.20 21.55 1.29
C ASP A 184 -1.31 20.56 0.86
N ILE A 185 -1.37 20.21 -0.43
CA ILE A 185 -2.32 19.20 -0.94
C ILE A 185 -2.04 17.84 -0.30
N TYR A 186 -0.78 17.47 -0.18
CA TYR A 186 -0.39 16.22 0.48
C TYR A 186 -0.78 16.22 1.97
N HIS A 187 -0.48 17.29 2.72
CA HIS A 187 -0.87 17.41 4.13
C HIS A 187 -2.38 17.43 4.31
N ARG A 188 -3.13 18.10 3.43
CA ARG A 188 -4.59 18.05 3.45
C ARG A 188 -5.10 16.62 3.28
N ALA A 189 -4.57 15.91 2.28
CA ALA A 189 -5.00 14.54 1.98
C ALA A 189 -4.65 13.53 3.08
N GLN A 190 -3.52 13.73 3.76
CA GLN A 190 -3.05 12.89 4.85
C GLN A 190 -3.65 13.29 6.20
N ASP A 191 -3.38 14.52 6.63
CA ASP A 191 -3.47 14.97 8.01
C ASP A 191 -4.79 15.64 8.38
N GLU A 192 -5.40 16.37 7.45
CA GLU A 192 -6.61 17.17 7.71
C GLU A 192 -7.91 16.48 7.29
N ALA A 193 -7.81 15.51 6.38
CA ALA A 193 -8.94 14.80 5.82
C ALA A 193 -9.71 13.94 6.85
N GLU A 194 -11.02 13.80 6.63
CA GLU A 194 -11.87 12.94 7.46
C GLU A 194 -11.35 11.49 7.42
N GLN A 195 -11.11 10.94 8.61
CA GLN A 195 -10.57 9.58 8.75
C GLN A 195 -11.71 8.58 8.70
N VAL A 196 -11.80 7.85 7.59
CA VAL A 196 -12.74 6.73 7.42
C VAL A 196 -12.34 5.56 8.33
N LEU A 197 -11.03 5.36 8.52
CA LEU A 197 -10.50 4.32 9.40
C LEU A 197 -9.06 4.65 9.81
N LYS A 198 -8.80 4.59 11.12
CA LYS A 198 -7.46 4.65 11.70
C LYS A 198 -7.16 3.35 12.43
N SER A 199 -6.12 2.65 11.99
CA SER A 199 -5.48 1.59 12.77
C SER A 199 -4.00 1.94 12.94
N GLU A 200 -3.30 1.29 13.87
CA GLU A 200 -1.87 1.57 14.13
C GLU A 200 -1.01 1.55 12.87
N ASN A 201 -1.39 0.73 11.88
CA ASN A 201 -0.60 0.51 10.67
C ASN A 201 -1.32 0.94 9.38
N MET A 202 -2.55 1.43 9.42
CA MET A 202 -3.30 1.79 8.21
C MET A 202 -4.01 3.13 8.37
N ARG A 203 -3.93 3.94 7.32
CA ARG A 203 -4.64 5.21 7.22
C ARG A 203 -5.53 5.20 5.99
N MET A 204 -6.82 5.45 6.22
CA MET A 204 -7.83 5.63 5.17
C MET A 204 -8.50 6.98 5.38
N THR A 205 -8.30 7.89 4.42
CA THR A 205 -8.98 9.17 4.34
C THR A 205 -9.91 9.19 3.13
N GLU A 206 -10.72 10.23 3.01
CA GLU A 206 -11.55 10.44 1.81
C GLU A 206 -10.72 10.62 0.51
N TYR A 207 -9.47 11.12 0.63
CA TYR A 207 -8.61 11.39 -0.52
C TYR A 207 -7.62 10.27 -0.84
N MET A 208 -7.18 9.51 0.16
CA MET A 208 -6.18 8.47 -0.07
C MET A 208 -6.21 7.37 0.99
N THR A 209 -5.76 6.18 0.60
CA THR A 209 -5.58 5.03 1.49
C THR A 209 -4.19 4.45 1.30
N SER A 210 -3.47 4.27 2.39
CA SER A 210 -2.22 3.50 2.44
C SER A 210 -2.48 2.16 3.11
N ILE A 211 -2.28 1.06 2.37
CA ILE A 211 -2.47 -0.32 2.83
C ILE A 211 -1.12 -1.03 2.89
N PRO A 212 -0.50 -1.21 4.07
CA PRO A 212 0.69 -2.03 4.19
C PRO A 212 0.42 -3.48 3.78
N PHE A 213 1.34 -4.08 3.04
CA PHE A 213 1.26 -5.50 2.71
C PHE A 213 1.40 -6.38 3.96
N SER A 214 2.11 -5.91 4.99
CA SER A 214 2.22 -6.59 6.29
C SER A 214 0.85 -6.82 6.96
N LEU A 215 -0.15 -5.95 6.74
CA LEU A 215 -1.52 -6.14 7.21
C LEU A 215 -2.25 -7.25 6.46
N ILE A 216 -1.92 -7.45 5.18
CA ILE A 216 -2.48 -8.53 4.37
C ILE A 216 -2.07 -9.91 4.91
N LEU A 217 -0.91 -10.01 5.58
CA LEU A 217 -0.41 -11.24 6.21
C LEU A 217 -0.84 -11.48 7.65
N ALA A 218 -1.60 -10.56 8.27
CA ALA A 218 -2.09 -10.80 9.62
C ALA A 218 -2.96 -12.06 9.71
N LYS A 219 -3.16 -12.62 10.91
CA LYS A 219 -4.17 -13.66 11.19
C LYS A 219 -4.83 -13.30 12.51
N SER A 220 -5.87 -12.46 12.45
CA SER A 220 -6.65 -12.06 13.63
C SER A 220 -8.05 -11.59 13.22
N THR A 221 -8.98 -11.54 14.18
CA THR A 221 -10.34 -11.00 14.01
C THR A 221 -10.34 -9.53 13.57
N THR A 222 -9.39 -8.72 14.04
CA THR A 222 -9.18 -7.34 13.58
C THR A 222 -8.87 -7.30 12.09
N GLN A 223 -8.08 -8.26 11.58
CA GLN A 223 -7.82 -8.37 10.15
C GLN A 223 -9.08 -8.75 9.36
N MET A 224 -9.96 -9.61 9.87
CA MET A 224 -11.23 -9.92 9.17
C MET A 224 -12.11 -8.67 9.02
N TYR A 225 -12.17 -7.82 10.05
CA TYR A 225 -12.85 -6.54 9.97
C TYR A 225 -12.19 -5.61 8.94
N LEU A 226 -10.87 -5.40 9.04
CA LEU A 226 -10.12 -4.55 8.10
C LEU A 226 -10.26 -5.05 6.66
N ARG A 227 -10.17 -6.36 6.44
CA ARG A 227 -10.42 -6.99 5.13
C ARG A 227 -11.83 -6.71 4.63
N GLY A 228 -12.84 -6.84 5.48
CA GLY A 228 -14.22 -6.49 5.13
C GLY A 228 -14.42 -5.00 4.81
N VAL A 229 -13.71 -4.09 5.47
CA VAL A 229 -13.75 -2.65 5.19
C VAL A 229 -13.03 -2.32 3.88
N ILE A 230 -11.80 -2.78 3.70
CA ILE A 230 -11.01 -2.55 2.48
C ILE A 230 -11.70 -3.18 1.27
N SER A 231 -12.19 -4.42 1.40
CA SER A 231 -12.86 -5.10 0.31
C SER A 231 -14.10 -4.34 -0.17
N ARG A 232 -14.93 -3.83 0.76
CA ARG A 232 -16.17 -3.10 0.41
C ARG A 232 -15.94 -1.68 -0.09
N ASN A 233 -14.94 -0.96 0.44
CA ASN A 233 -14.75 0.46 0.15
C ASN A 233 -13.66 0.72 -0.91
N ILE A 234 -12.74 -0.22 -1.12
CA ILE A 234 -11.62 -0.07 -2.08
C ILE A 234 -11.75 -1.11 -3.19
N PHE A 235 -11.68 -2.40 -2.87
CA PHE A 235 -11.55 -3.40 -3.94
C PHE A 235 -12.83 -3.61 -4.75
N HIS A 236 -14.01 -3.59 -4.10
CA HIS A 236 -15.28 -3.78 -4.80
C HIS A 236 -15.65 -2.59 -5.71
N PRO A 237 -15.62 -1.32 -5.25
CA PRO A 237 -16.03 -0.19 -6.09
C PRO A 237 -15.04 0.14 -7.21
N TYR A 238 -13.77 -0.24 -7.02
CA TYR A 238 -12.67 0.06 -7.94
C TYR A 238 -12.06 -1.21 -8.56
N LYS A 239 -12.85 -2.29 -8.66
CA LYS A 239 -12.38 -3.57 -9.18
C LYS A 239 -11.75 -3.46 -10.57
N GLU A 240 -12.35 -2.68 -11.48
CA GLU A 240 -11.87 -2.50 -12.85
C GLU A 240 -10.44 -1.90 -12.89
N SER A 241 -10.15 -0.92 -12.03
CA SER A 241 -8.82 -0.29 -11.97
C SER A 241 -7.78 -1.23 -11.34
N PHE A 242 -8.14 -1.99 -10.31
CA PHE A 242 -7.25 -3.00 -9.74
C PHE A 242 -6.98 -4.16 -10.70
N ASP A 243 -7.99 -4.66 -11.41
CA ASP A 243 -7.81 -5.70 -12.44
C ASP A 243 -6.84 -5.22 -13.53
N GLN A 244 -6.97 -3.96 -13.97
CA GLN A 244 -6.09 -3.37 -14.96
C GLN A 244 -4.66 -3.16 -14.41
N PHE A 245 -4.52 -2.71 -13.16
CA PHE A 245 -3.23 -2.61 -12.48
C PHE A 245 -2.51 -3.95 -12.42
N MET A 246 -3.23 -5.02 -12.08
CA MET A 246 -2.69 -6.39 -12.04
C MET A 246 -2.21 -6.89 -13.40
N LYS A 247 -2.93 -6.55 -14.48
CA LYS A 247 -2.50 -6.86 -15.85
C LYS A 247 -1.24 -6.08 -16.21
N LEU A 248 -1.20 -4.80 -15.86
CA LEU A 248 -0.07 -3.91 -16.12
C LEU A 248 1.21 -4.42 -15.46
N CYS A 249 1.16 -4.79 -14.18
CA CYS A 249 2.34 -5.31 -13.47
C CYS A 249 2.87 -6.62 -14.04
N LYS A 250 2.02 -7.43 -14.70
CA LYS A 250 2.43 -8.68 -15.36
C LYS A 250 3.03 -8.46 -16.75
N ASP A 251 2.68 -7.37 -17.42
CA ASP A 251 3.18 -7.12 -18.76
C ASP A 251 4.70 -6.92 -18.70
N PRO A 252 5.51 -7.75 -19.38
CA PRO A 252 6.96 -7.56 -19.39
C PRO A 252 7.38 -6.21 -19.97
N ASN A 253 6.57 -5.60 -20.83
CA ASN A 253 6.88 -4.34 -21.50
C ASN A 253 6.48 -3.10 -20.70
N SER A 254 5.72 -3.25 -19.60
CA SER A 254 5.32 -2.10 -18.77
C SER A 254 6.48 -1.56 -17.94
N PHE A 255 6.47 -0.25 -17.68
CA PHE A 255 7.50 0.44 -16.88
C PHE A 255 8.92 0.26 -17.45
N ASN A 256 9.05 0.30 -18.78
CA ASN A 256 10.35 0.18 -19.43
C ASN A 256 11.28 1.36 -19.03
N PRO A 257 12.47 1.09 -18.46
CA PRO A 257 13.45 2.14 -18.13
C PRO A 257 13.80 3.06 -19.31
N ASP A 258 13.78 2.54 -20.55
CA ASP A 258 14.08 3.30 -21.76
C ASP A 258 13.05 4.42 -22.03
N GLU A 259 11.83 4.30 -21.49
CA GLU A 259 10.78 5.32 -21.59
C GLU A 259 10.92 6.42 -20.52
N GLY A 260 11.83 6.21 -19.56
CA GLY A 260 12.10 7.12 -18.46
C GLY A 260 10.92 7.31 -17.50
N LEU A 261 11.03 8.32 -16.63
CA LEU A 261 10.05 8.53 -15.56
C LEU A 261 8.73 9.11 -16.10
N LYS A 262 7.61 8.56 -15.62
CA LYS A 262 6.24 9.00 -15.89
C LYS A 262 5.61 9.52 -14.60
N ILE A 263 5.65 10.82 -14.36
CA ILE A 263 5.18 11.47 -13.13
C ILE A 263 3.81 12.13 -13.35
N LEU A 264 2.84 11.78 -12.52
CA LEU A 264 1.55 12.48 -12.47
C LEU A 264 1.62 13.65 -11.49
N SER A 265 1.24 14.87 -11.91
CA SER A 265 1.36 16.08 -11.06
C SER A 265 0.02 16.68 -10.67
N GLY A 266 -0.08 17.09 -9.41
CA GLY A 266 -1.20 17.86 -8.87
C GLY A 266 -1.09 19.38 -9.06
N GLY A 267 0.02 19.86 -9.62
CA GLY A 267 0.26 21.29 -9.87
C GLY A 267 1.74 21.57 -10.11
N LEU A 268 2.06 22.23 -11.22
CA LEU A 268 3.41 22.75 -11.54
C LEU A 268 3.38 24.08 -12.34
N THR A 269 2.19 24.56 -12.65
CA THR A 269 1.74 25.94 -12.93
C THR A 269 0.21 25.87 -12.86
N SER A 270 -0.57 26.91 -13.18
CA SER A 270 -2.05 26.93 -13.25
C SER A 270 -2.74 25.81 -14.06
N ASP A 271 -1.97 24.85 -14.59
CA ASP A 271 -2.37 23.73 -15.43
C ASP A 271 -1.88 22.39 -14.84
N LYS A 272 -2.79 21.70 -14.14
CA LYS A 272 -2.63 20.34 -13.58
C LYS A 272 -2.33 19.32 -14.69
N SER A 273 -1.12 18.78 -14.74
CA SER A 273 -0.60 18.07 -15.93
C SER A 273 -0.01 16.68 -15.61
N PHE A 274 0.13 15.84 -16.64
CA PHE A 274 0.85 14.57 -16.58
C PHE A 274 2.20 14.75 -17.24
N TYR A 275 3.23 14.08 -16.76
CA TYR A 275 4.60 14.28 -17.22
C TYR A 275 5.20 12.92 -17.55
N GLY A 276 5.72 12.74 -18.76
CA GLY A 276 6.43 11.53 -19.18
C GLY A 276 7.74 11.92 -19.85
N ASN A 277 8.79 11.14 -19.63
CA ASN A 277 10.13 11.39 -20.16
C ASN A 277 10.30 11.03 -21.65
N GLU A 278 9.20 10.89 -22.41
CA GLU A 278 9.28 10.55 -23.82
C GLU A 278 10.09 11.62 -24.58
N LEU A 279 11.31 11.26 -24.96
CA LEU A 279 11.98 11.82 -26.13
C LEU A 279 11.10 11.49 -27.35
N LEU A 280 10.11 12.36 -27.58
CA LEU A 280 9.19 12.33 -28.70
C LEU A 280 9.95 12.59 -30.01
N THR A 281 10.70 11.60 -30.47
CA THR A 281 11.17 11.57 -31.85
C THR A 281 9.98 11.19 -32.74
N GLU A 282 9.69 12.11 -33.65
CA GLU A 282 8.81 11.99 -34.83
C GLU A 282 7.31 12.29 -34.66
N LYS A 283 7.01 13.60 -34.79
CA LYS A 283 5.86 14.32 -35.40
C LYS A 283 4.41 13.79 -35.29
N PRO A 284 3.43 14.74 -35.22
CA PRO A 284 2.15 14.52 -34.55
C PRO A 284 1.02 14.15 -35.52
N LEU A 285 0.18 13.21 -35.09
CA LEU A 285 -1.21 13.17 -35.48
C LEU A 285 -2.01 14.03 -34.48
N GLY A 286 -1.96 15.36 -34.64
CA GLY A 286 -2.74 16.34 -33.86
C GLY A 286 -2.34 16.52 -32.39
N GLU A 287 -2.42 17.75 -31.88
CA GLU A 287 -2.06 18.12 -30.49
C GLU A 287 -2.89 17.40 -29.40
N TYR A 288 -4.03 16.80 -29.74
CA TYR A 288 -4.93 16.16 -28.75
C TYR A 288 -5.08 14.63 -28.90
N SER A 289 -4.29 13.95 -29.75
CA SER A 289 -4.34 12.48 -29.86
C SER A 289 -3.74 11.75 -28.66
N ARG A 290 -2.97 12.46 -27.82
CA ARG A 290 -2.23 11.89 -26.68
C ARG A 290 -2.82 12.24 -25.31
N LEU A 291 -3.86 13.08 -25.28
CA LEU A 291 -4.52 13.47 -24.03
C LEU A 291 -5.38 12.33 -23.49
N ILE A 292 -5.27 12.11 -22.19
CA ILE A 292 -6.17 11.25 -21.41
C ILE A 292 -7.12 12.14 -20.62
N ALA A 293 -8.35 11.66 -20.42
CA ALA A 293 -9.34 12.36 -19.60
C ALA A 293 -8.76 12.70 -18.22
N GLY A 294 -9.09 13.88 -17.70
CA GLY A 294 -8.67 14.34 -16.37
C GLY A 294 -7.28 14.98 -16.30
N ILE A 295 -6.53 15.02 -17.41
CA ILE A 295 -5.16 15.50 -17.46
C ILE A 295 -5.02 16.67 -18.45
N LYS A 296 -4.47 17.82 -18.00
CA LYS A 296 -4.51 19.08 -18.76
C LYS A 296 -3.36 19.30 -19.77
N ASN A 297 -2.25 18.57 -19.68
CA ASN A 297 -1.20 18.62 -20.70
C ASN A 297 -0.12 17.55 -20.44
N THR A 298 0.70 17.23 -21.45
CA THR A 298 1.98 16.50 -21.33
C THR A 298 3.11 17.49 -21.57
N GLN A 299 3.82 17.97 -20.52
CA GLN A 299 4.85 19.00 -20.68
C GLN A 299 6.30 18.44 -20.58
N PRO A 300 7.23 18.86 -21.46
CA PRO A 300 8.65 18.47 -21.40
C PRO A 300 9.48 19.11 -20.27
N LYS A 301 8.88 19.94 -19.40
CA LYS A 301 9.61 20.70 -18.35
C LYS A 301 10.15 19.83 -17.21
N LEU A 302 9.91 18.51 -17.26
CA LEU A 302 10.32 17.54 -16.26
C LEU A 302 11.85 17.49 -16.11
N ASN A 303 12.63 17.63 -17.18
CA ASN A 303 14.10 17.56 -17.08
C ASN A 303 14.67 18.58 -16.09
N LYS A 304 14.17 19.82 -16.10
CA LYS A 304 14.61 20.83 -15.12
C LYS A 304 14.25 20.49 -13.68
N ILE A 305 13.11 19.81 -13.47
CA ILE A 305 12.66 19.39 -12.14
C ILE A 305 13.46 18.17 -11.68
N LEU A 306 13.67 17.18 -12.56
CA LEU A 306 14.49 15.99 -12.29
C LEU A 306 15.96 16.36 -12.07
N GLU A 307 16.51 17.29 -12.85
CA GLU A 307 17.84 17.89 -12.67
C GLU A 307 17.95 18.53 -11.27
N ASN A 308 16.98 19.38 -10.88
CA ASN A 308 16.95 20.00 -9.56
C ASN A 308 16.80 18.99 -8.41
N LEU A 309 16.08 17.89 -8.65
CA LEU A 309 15.89 16.81 -7.69
C LEU A 309 17.05 15.79 -7.69
N GLN A 310 18.09 15.99 -8.51
CA GLN A 310 19.18 15.03 -8.73
C GLN A 310 18.68 13.62 -9.13
N LEU A 311 17.46 13.53 -9.65
CA LEU A 311 16.85 12.27 -10.04
C LEU A 311 17.46 11.70 -11.31
N GLU A 312 18.10 12.53 -12.15
CA GLU A 312 18.87 12.05 -13.31
C GLU A 312 19.99 11.10 -12.88
N THR A 313 20.73 11.44 -11.82
CA THR A 313 21.76 10.58 -11.23
C THR A 313 21.20 9.39 -10.45
N MET A 314 19.92 9.41 -10.09
CA MET A 314 19.24 8.32 -9.36
C MET A 314 18.39 7.43 -10.27
N SER A 315 18.25 7.76 -11.55
CA SER A 315 17.30 7.12 -12.45
C SER A 315 17.57 5.62 -12.60
N GLU A 316 18.80 5.21 -12.87
CA GLU A 316 19.18 3.79 -12.99
C GLU A 316 18.90 3.01 -11.69
N ALA A 317 19.38 3.52 -10.55
CA ALA A 317 19.15 2.88 -9.25
C ALA A 317 17.68 2.83 -8.85
N LEU A 318 16.89 3.86 -9.20
CA LEU A 318 15.45 3.89 -9.01
C LEU A 318 14.77 2.85 -9.91
N PHE A 319 15.15 2.75 -11.18
CA PHE A 319 14.61 1.73 -12.07
C PHE A 319 14.93 0.31 -11.60
N GLU A 320 16.14 0.04 -11.12
CA GLU A 320 16.47 -1.26 -10.51
C GLU A 320 15.53 -1.61 -9.34
N LYS A 321 15.26 -0.62 -8.47
CA LYS A 321 14.31 -0.78 -7.35
C LYS A 321 12.88 -1.00 -7.85
N LEU A 322 12.44 -0.24 -8.85
CA LEU A 322 11.12 -0.41 -9.46
C LEU A 322 10.99 -1.81 -10.10
N VAL A 323 11.99 -2.30 -10.83
CA VAL A 323 12.00 -3.66 -11.37
C VAL A 323 11.85 -4.70 -10.24
N LYS A 324 12.57 -4.50 -9.12
CA LYS A 324 12.45 -5.38 -7.95
C LYS A 324 11.04 -5.39 -7.37
N ILE A 325 10.40 -4.23 -7.21
CA ILE A 325 8.99 -4.12 -6.78
C ILE A 325 8.07 -4.86 -7.76
N LYS A 326 8.28 -4.71 -9.07
CA LYS A 326 7.47 -5.39 -10.10
C LYS A 326 7.51 -6.91 -9.93
N ILE A 327 8.72 -7.45 -9.73
CA ILE A 327 8.95 -8.88 -9.53
C ILE A 327 8.28 -9.34 -8.24
N GLU A 328 8.57 -8.69 -7.11
CA GLU A 328 8.02 -9.06 -5.80
C GLU A 328 6.49 -8.97 -5.76
N PHE A 329 5.91 -7.93 -6.37
CA PHE A 329 4.46 -7.81 -6.52
C PHE A 329 3.88 -8.94 -7.39
N SER A 330 4.54 -9.28 -8.51
CA SER A 330 4.07 -10.33 -9.41
C SER A 330 4.13 -11.73 -8.80
N GLU A 331 5.18 -12.02 -8.03
CA GLU A 331 5.39 -13.31 -7.38
C GLU A 331 4.54 -13.49 -6.12
N ILE A 332 4.46 -12.45 -5.30
CA ILE A 332 3.95 -12.52 -3.92
C ILE A 332 2.75 -11.59 -3.77
N GLY A 333 2.95 -10.27 -3.93
CA GLY A 333 1.96 -9.24 -3.60
C GLY A 333 0.59 -9.42 -4.26
N ARG A 334 0.57 -9.83 -5.53
CA ARG A 334 -0.66 -10.07 -6.31
C ARG A 334 -1.54 -11.14 -5.70
N ASN A 335 -0.97 -12.27 -5.27
CA ASN A 335 -1.76 -13.39 -4.74
C ASN A 335 -2.47 -12.97 -3.45
N TYR A 336 -1.75 -12.25 -2.60
CA TYR A 336 -2.28 -11.69 -1.37
C TYR A 336 -3.37 -10.65 -1.60
N LEU A 337 -3.22 -9.81 -2.62
CA LEU A 337 -4.21 -8.79 -2.94
C LEU A 337 -5.47 -9.40 -3.57
N ILE A 338 -5.32 -10.42 -4.43
CA ILE A 338 -6.44 -11.18 -5.01
C ILE A 338 -7.32 -11.80 -3.92
N ASP A 339 -6.73 -12.35 -2.86
CA ASP A 339 -7.51 -12.90 -1.75
C ASP A 339 -8.43 -11.86 -1.10
N TRP A 340 -8.10 -10.57 -1.18
CA TRP A 340 -8.89 -9.49 -0.59
C TRP A 340 -9.92 -8.91 -1.58
N MET A 341 -9.81 -9.23 -2.87
CA MET A 341 -10.71 -8.81 -3.93
C MET A 341 -11.88 -9.82 -4.09
N PRO A 342 -13.15 -9.38 -3.98
CA PRO A 342 -14.28 -10.28 -4.11
C PRO A 342 -14.46 -10.73 -5.58
N GLY A 343 -14.63 -12.03 -5.80
CA GLY A 343 -15.03 -12.58 -7.11
C GLY A 343 -13.94 -12.60 -8.19
N HIS A 344 -12.65 -12.48 -7.82
CA HIS A 344 -11.57 -12.63 -8.77
C HIS A 344 -11.38 -14.12 -9.12
N ILE A 345 -11.76 -14.51 -10.34
CA ILE A 345 -11.43 -15.83 -10.89
C ILE A 345 -10.02 -15.69 -11.46
N SER A 346 -9.12 -16.57 -11.01
CA SER A 346 -7.68 -16.62 -11.31
C SER A 346 -7.37 -16.83 -12.78
#